data_AF-A0A8H7BKW7-F1
#
_entry.id   AF-A0A8H7BKW7-F1
#
_cell.length_a   1.000
_cell.length_b   1.000
_cell.length_c   1.000
_cell.angle_alpha   90.00
_cell.angle_beta   90.00
_cell.angle_gamma   90.00
#
_symmetry.space_group_name_H-M   'P 1'
#
loop_
_entity.id
_entity.type
_entity.pdbx_description
1 polymer ?
#
loop_
_entity_poly.entity_id
_entity_poly.type
_entity_poly.pdbx_seq_one_letter_code
_entity_poly.pdbx_strand_id
1 'polypeptide(L)'
;MDQLSKSILKTSTAIDIITSDLLNVPKATYTIASTEWDNGSRSDILYVPCLGIQTSLPPILVEVQSIVNEAFMERLVKYSQSAKQLYKSYPLVMVFCIDKLSPLTFITKFIPVDGKPWMQRIRCCDFWAKSCYLVSKSSLSCEEVGANISSLQALSMFLIEQSPTLYGHSRPEHSTVRMLYRLAMECAAFGTEQREDLVHVVDVICTNNEKLWHKVDASLVNVPGTVKAKNIVSRALEFNCLAKRKYLDAEDSDSSLEPLPSCSHKKTTAQDSSKHDDLQFIISFRKNQTGRMNWAHCLKLAHEKNLCRRFTTSESIRFFYRNSIKK
;
A
#
# COMPACT_ATOMS: atom_id res chain seq x y z
N MET A 1 -9.43 -4.51 -12.60
CA MET A 1 -10.38 -5.46 -11.95
C MET A 1 -10.29 -5.39 -10.43
N ASP A 2 -9.11 -5.56 -9.82
CA ASP A 2 -8.91 -5.44 -8.36
C ASP A 2 -9.53 -4.16 -7.75
N GLN A 3 -9.31 -3.01 -8.39
CA GLN A 3 -9.87 -1.73 -7.94
C GLN A 3 -11.41 -1.68 -7.98
N LEU A 4 -12.05 -2.24 -9.01
CA LEU A 4 -13.50 -2.24 -9.13
C LEU A 4 -14.14 -3.12 -8.05
N SER A 5 -13.59 -4.31 -7.83
CA SER A 5 -14.01 -5.22 -6.75
C SER A 5 -13.91 -4.53 -5.38
N LYS A 6 -12.80 -3.81 -5.15
CA LYS A 6 -12.60 -3.01 -3.93
C LYS A 6 -13.62 -1.88 -3.79
N SER A 7 -13.91 -1.14 -4.85
CA SER A 7 -14.91 -0.07 -4.83
C SER A 7 -16.31 -0.59 -4.52
N ILE A 8 -16.71 -1.72 -5.13
CA ILE A 8 -17.99 -2.37 -4.85
C ILE A 8 -18.07 -2.84 -3.40
N LEU A 9 -17.02 -3.49 -2.90
CA LEU A 9 -16.96 -3.96 -1.51
C LEU A 9 -16.97 -2.81 -0.49
N LYS A 10 -16.58 -1.60 -0.89
CA LYS A 10 -16.70 -0.39 -0.06
C LYS A 10 -18.13 0.19 -0.02
N THR A 11 -19.06 -0.29 -0.83
CA THR A 11 -20.44 0.19 -0.78
C THR A 11 -21.16 -0.32 0.47
N SER A 12 -22.09 0.48 1.01
CA SER A 12 -22.93 0.06 2.15
C SER A 12 -23.68 -1.24 1.88
N THR A 13 -24.10 -1.43 0.63
CA THR A 13 -24.78 -2.66 0.17
C THR A 13 -23.91 -3.90 0.33
N ALA A 14 -22.64 -3.84 -0.11
CA ALA A 14 -21.74 -4.98 0.02
C ALA A 14 -21.36 -5.26 1.49
N ILE A 15 -21.16 -4.19 2.29
CA ILE A 15 -20.92 -4.30 3.74
C ILE A 15 -22.08 -5.02 4.42
N ASP A 16 -23.31 -4.61 4.13
CA ASP A 16 -24.52 -5.19 4.71
C ASP A 16 -24.71 -6.66 4.30
N ILE A 17 -24.44 -7.00 3.03
CA ILE A 17 -24.50 -8.39 2.55
C ILE A 17 -23.54 -9.28 3.36
N ILE A 18 -22.28 -8.86 3.48
CA ILE A 18 -21.25 -9.65 4.15
C ILE A 18 -21.54 -9.77 5.64
N THR A 19 -21.84 -8.65 6.30
CA THR A 19 -22.02 -8.61 7.76
C THR A 19 -23.29 -9.31 8.20
N SER A 20 -24.40 -9.14 7.47
CA SER A 20 -25.66 -9.85 7.75
C SER A 20 -25.50 -11.36 7.56
N ASP A 21 -24.79 -11.83 6.53
CA ASP A 21 -24.66 -13.26 6.26
C ASP A 21 -23.66 -13.94 7.23
N LEU A 22 -22.57 -13.26 7.60
CA LEU A 22 -21.54 -13.80 8.50
C LEU A 22 -21.91 -13.73 9.99
N LEU A 23 -22.60 -12.67 10.42
CA LEU A 23 -22.85 -12.37 11.84
C LEU A 23 -24.32 -12.21 12.20
N ASN A 24 -25.24 -12.25 11.22
CA ASN A 24 -26.66 -12.02 11.41
C ASN A 24 -26.97 -10.68 12.12
N VAL A 25 -26.25 -9.62 11.71
CA VAL A 25 -26.43 -8.26 12.25
C VAL A 25 -27.31 -7.40 11.35
N PRO A 26 -28.00 -6.38 11.90
CA PRO A 26 -28.75 -5.41 11.10
C PRO A 26 -27.86 -4.63 10.12
N LYS A 27 -28.50 -4.08 9.08
CA LYS A 27 -27.85 -3.15 8.14
C LYS A 27 -27.26 -1.93 8.85
N ALA A 28 -26.23 -1.35 8.27
CA ALA A 28 -25.49 -0.19 8.79
C ALA A 28 -24.83 -0.41 10.17
N THR A 29 -24.68 -1.65 10.62
CA THR A 29 -23.95 -1.99 11.85
C THR A 29 -22.44 -1.79 11.70
N TYR A 30 -21.93 -1.89 10.47
CA TYR A 30 -20.52 -1.78 10.13
C TYR A 30 -20.24 -0.61 9.19
N THR A 31 -19.03 -0.08 9.30
CA THR A 31 -18.47 0.92 8.40
C THR A 31 -17.05 0.53 7.99
N ILE A 32 -16.46 1.25 7.05
CA ILE A 32 -15.11 1.02 6.55
C ILE A 32 -14.11 1.73 7.44
N ALA A 33 -12.95 1.10 7.66
CA ALA A 33 -11.81 1.70 8.32
C ALA A 33 -10.61 1.82 7.37
N SER A 34 -9.57 2.53 7.84
CA SER A 34 -8.27 2.54 7.16
C SER A 34 -7.71 1.12 7.04
N THR A 35 -7.10 0.84 5.89
CA THR A 35 -6.46 -0.45 5.61
C THR A 35 -4.94 -0.38 5.56
N GLU A 36 -4.38 0.80 5.83
CA GLU A 36 -2.94 1.00 5.98
C GLU A 36 -2.53 0.73 7.42
N TRP A 37 -1.49 -0.10 7.56
CA TRP A 37 -0.98 -0.55 8.84
C TRP A 37 0.35 0.13 9.17
N ASP A 38 0.71 0.21 10.45
CA ASP A 38 1.93 0.87 10.94
C ASP A 38 3.23 0.33 10.33
N ASN A 39 3.21 -0.90 9.82
CA ASN A 39 4.34 -1.53 9.13
C ASN A 39 4.44 -1.15 7.64
N GLY A 40 3.64 -0.19 7.17
CA GLY A 40 3.55 0.25 5.77
C GLY A 40 2.86 -0.75 4.84
N SER A 41 2.35 -1.87 5.36
CA SER A 41 1.57 -2.82 4.58
C SER A 41 0.11 -2.38 4.48
N ARG A 42 -0.61 -2.92 3.49
CA ARG A 42 -1.99 -2.53 3.21
C ARG A 42 -2.85 -3.75 2.94
N SER A 43 -3.95 -3.88 3.67
CA SER A 43 -5.00 -4.84 3.35
C SER A 43 -5.98 -4.25 2.33
N ASP A 44 -6.80 -5.10 1.73
CA ASP A 44 -7.77 -4.66 0.73
C ASP A 44 -8.89 -3.85 1.39
N ILE A 45 -9.62 -4.47 2.32
CA ILE A 45 -10.81 -3.90 2.96
C ILE A 45 -10.86 -4.31 4.45
N LEU A 46 -11.27 -3.36 5.29
CA LEU A 46 -11.52 -3.58 6.71
C LEU A 46 -12.87 -2.98 7.10
N TYR A 47 -13.77 -3.82 7.60
CA TYR A 47 -15.02 -3.38 8.23
C TYR A 47 -14.88 -3.37 9.73
N VAL A 48 -15.36 -2.31 10.36
CA VAL A 48 -15.39 -2.16 11.81
C VAL A 48 -16.81 -1.84 12.27
N PRO A 49 -17.25 -2.35 13.44
CA PRO A 49 -18.55 -1.99 13.96
C PRO A 49 -18.64 -0.49 14.22
N CYS A 50 -19.83 0.09 14.10
CA CYS A 50 -20.09 1.48 14.48
C CYS A 50 -19.89 1.65 16.00
N LEU A 51 -19.42 2.85 16.42
CA LEU A 51 -18.87 3.16 17.76
C LEU A 51 -19.71 2.64 18.96
N GLY A 52 -21.03 2.55 18.83
CA GLY A 52 -21.91 2.08 19.92
C GLY A 52 -21.88 0.57 20.20
N ILE A 53 -21.31 -0.26 19.32
CA ILE A 53 -21.37 -1.74 19.40
C ILE A 53 -19.96 -2.36 19.19
N GLN A 54 -18.91 -1.54 19.14
CA GLN A 54 -17.53 -1.97 18.84
C GLN A 54 -16.95 -3.00 19.81
N THR A 55 -17.46 -3.08 21.04
CA THR A 55 -16.92 -3.98 22.07
C THR A 55 -17.46 -5.41 21.96
N SER A 56 -18.61 -5.62 21.30
CA SER A 56 -19.23 -6.95 21.19
C SER A 56 -18.94 -7.64 19.85
N LEU A 57 -18.77 -6.85 18.78
CA LEU A 57 -18.63 -7.36 17.43
C LEU A 57 -17.16 -7.30 16.95
N PRO A 58 -16.65 -8.33 16.24
CA PRO A 58 -15.29 -8.32 15.73
C PRO A 58 -15.14 -7.42 14.50
N PRO A 59 -13.95 -6.86 14.24
CA PRO A 59 -13.64 -6.34 12.91
C PRO A 59 -13.70 -7.45 11.86
N ILE A 60 -13.95 -7.10 10.59
CA ILE A 60 -13.98 -8.05 9.47
C ILE A 60 -12.94 -7.61 8.43
N LEU A 61 -11.95 -8.44 8.18
CA LEU A 61 -10.99 -8.27 7.09
C LEU A 61 -11.51 -8.98 5.84
N VAL A 62 -11.52 -8.27 4.72
CA VAL A 62 -11.94 -8.83 3.43
C VAL A 62 -10.80 -8.65 2.42
N GLU A 63 -10.44 -9.75 1.76
CA GLU A 63 -9.35 -9.81 0.78
C GLU A 63 -9.86 -10.44 -0.53
N VAL A 64 -9.51 -9.83 -1.67
CA VAL A 64 -9.82 -10.36 -3.00
C VAL A 64 -8.51 -10.69 -3.69
N GLN A 65 -8.24 -11.97 -3.89
CA GLN A 65 -6.93 -12.42 -4.34
C GLN A 65 -7.04 -13.36 -5.52
N SER A 66 -6.25 -13.09 -6.56
CA SER A 66 -6.10 -13.99 -7.71
C SER A 66 -5.52 -15.33 -7.26
N ILE A 67 -4.36 -15.30 -6.61
CA ILE A 67 -3.68 -16.50 -6.16
C ILE A 67 -3.60 -16.50 -4.64
N VAL A 68 -4.23 -17.50 -4.02
CA VAL A 68 -4.11 -17.75 -2.58
C VAL A 68 -2.99 -18.76 -2.35
N ASN A 69 -1.88 -18.29 -1.79
CA ASN A 69 -0.70 -19.11 -1.47
C ASN A 69 -0.21 -18.84 -0.04
N GLU A 70 0.83 -19.57 0.37
CA GLU A 70 1.41 -19.44 1.70
C GLU A 70 1.91 -18.01 2.00
N ALA A 71 2.62 -17.39 1.06
CA ALA A 71 3.09 -16.01 1.22
C ALA A 71 1.94 -15.01 1.44
N PHE A 72 0.81 -15.17 0.72
CA PHE A 72 -0.38 -14.38 0.96
C PHE A 72 -0.95 -14.63 2.36
N MET A 73 -1.06 -15.89 2.78
CA MET A 73 -1.62 -16.23 4.10
C MET A 73 -0.74 -15.72 5.25
N GLU A 74 0.59 -15.72 5.09
CA GLU A 74 1.50 -15.08 6.05
C GLU A 74 1.26 -13.56 6.16
N ARG A 75 0.98 -12.88 5.04
CA ARG A 75 0.58 -11.47 5.06
C ARG A 75 -0.77 -11.29 5.74
N LEU A 76 -1.73 -12.16 5.46
CA LEU A 76 -3.06 -12.13 6.06
C LEU A 76 -3.02 -12.29 7.58
N VAL A 77 -2.15 -13.16 8.09
CA VAL A 77 -1.87 -13.29 9.52
C VAL A 77 -1.37 -11.95 10.09
N LYS A 78 -0.41 -11.30 9.42
CA LYS A 78 0.12 -9.99 9.85
C LYS A 78 -0.98 -8.92 9.88
N TYR A 79 -1.81 -8.83 8.84
CA TYR A 79 -2.95 -7.90 8.82
C TYR A 79 -3.91 -8.15 9.98
N SER A 80 -4.15 -9.42 10.29
CA SER A 80 -5.05 -9.79 11.38
C SER A 80 -4.48 -9.43 12.75
N GLN A 81 -3.16 -9.54 12.93
CA GLN A 81 -2.48 -9.05 14.13
C GLN A 81 -2.56 -7.52 14.25
N SER A 82 -2.35 -6.79 13.16
CA SER A 82 -2.49 -5.33 13.14
C SER A 82 -3.92 -4.90 13.50
N ALA A 83 -4.93 -5.56 12.93
CA ALA A 83 -6.33 -5.34 13.28
C ALA A 83 -6.60 -5.64 14.78
N LYS A 84 -6.05 -6.75 15.31
CA LYS A 84 -6.17 -7.09 16.75
C LYS A 84 -5.53 -6.05 17.65
N GLN A 85 -4.36 -5.52 17.28
CA GLN A 85 -3.65 -4.51 18.05
C GLN A 85 -4.45 -3.20 18.11
N LEU A 86 -5.05 -2.80 16.98
CA LEU A 86 -5.81 -1.56 16.86
C LEU A 86 -7.19 -1.68 17.54
N TYR A 87 -7.96 -2.73 17.22
CA TYR A 87 -9.37 -2.88 17.65
C TYR A 87 -9.55 -3.78 18.87
N LYS A 88 -8.46 -4.28 19.46
CA LYS A 88 -8.44 -5.14 20.65
C LYS A 88 -9.25 -6.43 20.53
N SER A 89 -9.67 -6.81 19.33
CA SER A 89 -10.44 -8.04 19.03
C SER A 89 -9.87 -8.72 17.79
N TYR A 90 -9.83 -10.06 17.77
CA TYR A 90 -9.40 -10.78 16.58
C TYR A 90 -10.45 -10.60 15.47
N PRO A 91 -10.02 -10.37 14.22
CA PRO A 91 -10.95 -10.19 13.12
C PRO A 91 -11.60 -11.50 12.71
N LEU A 92 -12.78 -11.40 12.11
CA LEU A 92 -13.24 -12.38 11.13
C LEU A 92 -12.59 -12.08 9.79
N VAL A 93 -12.18 -13.10 9.07
CA VAL A 93 -11.48 -12.93 7.79
C VAL A 93 -12.29 -13.60 6.70
N MET A 94 -12.47 -12.93 5.57
CA MET A 94 -13.12 -13.48 4.38
C MET A 94 -12.23 -13.25 3.16
N VAL A 95 -11.85 -14.35 2.49
CA VAL A 95 -11.00 -14.33 1.31
C VAL A 95 -11.80 -14.79 0.10
N PHE A 96 -11.86 -13.96 -0.94
CA PHE A 96 -12.36 -14.32 -2.26
C PHE A 96 -11.19 -14.70 -3.16
N CYS A 97 -11.05 -16.00 -3.45
CA CYS A 97 -10.05 -16.53 -4.36
C CYS A 97 -10.61 -16.58 -5.78
N ILE A 98 -10.20 -15.64 -6.62
CA ILE A 98 -10.80 -15.42 -7.94
C ILE A 98 -10.18 -16.29 -9.05
N ASP A 99 -8.94 -16.77 -8.88
CA ASP A 99 -8.31 -17.68 -9.84
C ASP A 99 -8.01 -19.05 -9.20
N LYS A 100 -6.97 -19.16 -8.37
CA LYS A 100 -6.53 -20.46 -7.86
C LYS A 100 -5.86 -20.45 -6.49
N LEU A 101 -5.93 -21.59 -5.83
CA LEU A 101 -5.09 -21.92 -4.68
C LEU A 101 -3.76 -22.51 -5.15
N SER A 102 -2.65 -22.08 -4.55
CA SER A 102 -1.32 -22.56 -4.88
C SER A 102 -0.49 -22.86 -3.61
N PRO A 103 -0.09 -24.12 -3.38
CA PRO A 103 -0.42 -25.33 -4.15
C PRO A 103 -1.88 -25.74 -3.97
N LEU A 104 -2.42 -26.58 -4.87
CA LEU A 104 -3.80 -27.09 -4.76
C LEU A 104 -4.06 -27.84 -3.45
N THR A 105 -3.05 -28.49 -2.88
CA THR A 105 -3.11 -29.17 -1.59
C THR A 105 -3.46 -28.24 -0.44
N PHE A 106 -3.34 -26.91 -0.62
CA PHE A 106 -3.73 -25.91 0.38
C PHE A 106 -5.21 -26.03 0.78
N ILE A 107 -6.07 -26.47 -0.14
CA ILE A 107 -7.51 -26.70 0.11
C ILE A 107 -7.77 -27.69 1.25
N THR A 108 -6.86 -28.64 1.48
CA THR A 108 -7.00 -29.67 2.53
C THR A 108 -6.96 -29.09 3.95
N LYS A 109 -6.42 -27.87 4.10
CA LYS A 109 -6.42 -27.12 5.37
C LYS A 109 -7.77 -26.49 5.68
N PHE A 110 -8.72 -26.54 4.75
CA PHE A 110 -10.05 -25.97 4.88
C PHE A 110 -11.11 -27.07 5.00
N ILE A 111 -12.24 -26.71 5.57
CA ILE A 111 -13.44 -27.54 5.65
C ILE A 111 -14.65 -26.73 5.18
N PRO A 112 -15.67 -27.36 4.58
CA PRO A 112 -16.93 -26.69 4.28
C PRO A 112 -17.57 -26.10 5.54
N VAL A 113 -18.30 -25.00 5.38
CA VAL A 113 -19.10 -24.40 6.46
C VAL A 113 -20.48 -25.05 6.47
N ASP A 114 -20.95 -25.41 7.66
CA ASP A 114 -22.27 -26.01 7.85
C ASP A 114 -23.37 -25.06 7.32
N GLY A 115 -24.27 -25.59 6.48
CA GLY A 115 -25.32 -24.83 5.82
C GLY A 115 -24.86 -23.89 4.70
N LYS A 116 -23.55 -23.81 4.43
CA LYS A 116 -22.95 -23.01 3.34
C LYS A 116 -21.78 -23.77 2.69
N PRO A 117 -22.03 -24.91 2.02
CA PRO A 117 -20.95 -25.76 1.50
C PRO A 117 -20.14 -25.09 0.39
N TRP A 118 -20.68 -24.04 -0.25
CA TRP A 118 -19.97 -23.16 -1.17
C TRP A 118 -18.89 -22.28 -0.51
N MET A 119 -18.90 -22.16 0.81
CA MET A 119 -17.91 -21.44 1.62
C MET A 119 -17.10 -22.41 2.46
N GLN A 120 -15.80 -22.18 2.53
CA GLN A 120 -14.89 -22.99 3.33
C GLN A 120 -14.31 -22.18 4.47
N ARG A 121 -13.92 -22.85 5.54
CA ARG A 121 -13.27 -22.27 6.73
C ARG A 121 -11.97 -22.99 7.00
N ILE A 122 -10.91 -22.24 7.31
CA ILE A 122 -9.63 -22.85 7.69
C ILE A 122 -9.78 -23.60 9.02
N ARG A 123 -9.15 -24.77 9.13
CA ARG A 123 -9.25 -25.61 10.34
C ARG A 123 -8.60 -24.97 11.57
N CYS A 124 -7.50 -24.25 11.37
CA CYS A 124 -6.72 -23.66 12.46
C CYS A 124 -6.44 -22.19 12.11
N CYS A 125 -7.06 -21.27 12.86
CA CYS A 125 -6.76 -19.85 12.81
C CYS A 125 -6.46 -19.26 14.20
N ASP A 126 -6.08 -20.12 15.13
CA ASP A 126 -5.81 -19.74 16.51
C ASP A 126 -4.74 -18.65 16.58
N PHE A 127 -4.96 -17.72 17.52
CA PHE A 127 -4.06 -16.60 17.79
C PHE A 127 -3.95 -15.54 16.70
N TRP A 128 -4.69 -15.61 15.58
CA TRP A 128 -4.67 -14.53 14.58
C TRP A 128 -6.04 -14.13 14.05
N ALA A 129 -7.05 -15.00 14.04
CA ALA A 129 -8.41 -14.65 13.64
C ALA A 129 -9.47 -15.39 14.46
N LYS A 130 -10.70 -14.86 14.53
CA LYS A 130 -11.86 -15.58 15.09
C LYS A 130 -12.31 -16.70 14.16
N SER A 131 -12.26 -16.47 12.86
CA SER A 131 -12.51 -17.43 11.80
C SER A 131 -11.94 -16.86 10.51
N CYS A 132 -11.46 -17.73 9.61
CA CYS A 132 -11.03 -17.34 8.28
C CYS A 132 -11.79 -18.17 7.25
N TYR A 133 -12.58 -17.48 6.44
CA TYR A 133 -13.38 -18.05 5.38
C TYR A 133 -12.70 -17.87 4.03
N LEU A 134 -12.88 -18.86 3.16
CA LEU A 134 -12.39 -18.87 1.80
C LEU A 134 -13.55 -19.26 0.88
N VAL A 135 -13.75 -18.45 -0.17
CA VAL A 135 -14.63 -18.80 -1.29
C VAL A 135 -13.78 -18.84 -2.55
N SER A 136 -13.94 -19.89 -3.34
CA SER A 136 -13.17 -20.10 -4.56
C SER A 136 -14.05 -20.68 -5.65
N LYS A 137 -13.56 -20.68 -6.89
CA LYS A 137 -14.29 -21.26 -8.03
C LYS A 137 -14.68 -22.72 -7.78
N SER A 138 -13.80 -23.51 -7.17
CA SER A 138 -14.06 -24.93 -6.88
C SER A 138 -15.11 -25.14 -5.79
N SER A 139 -15.18 -24.25 -4.80
CA SER A 139 -16.21 -24.35 -3.76
C SER A 139 -17.59 -23.93 -4.28
N LEU A 140 -17.65 -22.92 -5.16
CA LEU A 140 -18.90 -22.49 -5.80
C LEU A 140 -19.48 -23.53 -6.78
N SER A 141 -18.64 -24.34 -7.43
CA SER A 141 -19.09 -25.39 -8.36
C SER A 141 -19.69 -26.63 -7.70
N CYS A 142 -19.70 -26.70 -6.36
CA CYS A 142 -20.11 -27.89 -5.61
C CYS A 142 -21.64 -28.03 -5.44
N GLU A 143 -22.44 -27.01 -5.80
CA GLU A 143 -23.89 -27.00 -5.54
C GLU A 143 -24.77 -27.25 -6.77
N GLU A 144 -25.90 -27.92 -6.53
CA GLU A 144 -26.93 -28.20 -7.52
C GLU A 144 -27.68 -26.93 -7.96
N VAL A 145 -28.01 -26.91 -9.26
CA VAL A 145 -28.47 -25.77 -10.06
C VAL A 145 -29.81 -25.12 -9.59
N GLY A 146 -30.48 -25.65 -8.56
CA GLY A 146 -31.85 -25.28 -8.17
C GLY A 146 -32.06 -24.52 -6.84
N ALA A 147 -31.03 -24.27 -6.03
CA ALA A 147 -31.22 -23.63 -4.71
C ALA A 147 -31.33 -22.08 -4.78
N ASN A 148 -32.16 -21.50 -3.91
CA ASN A 148 -32.16 -20.06 -3.62
C ASN A 148 -30.78 -19.68 -3.07
N ILE A 149 -29.90 -19.15 -3.92
CA ILE A 149 -28.56 -18.70 -3.51
C ILE A 149 -28.68 -17.50 -2.55
N SER A 150 -27.80 -17.44 -1.55
CA SER A 150 -27.78 -16.29 -0.64
C SER A 150 -27.21 -15.04 -1.34
N SER A 151 -27.46 -13.86 -0.79
CA SER A 151 -26.85 -12.64 -1.33
C SER A 151 -25.32 -12.65 -1.22
N LEU A 152 -24.74 -13.27 -0.18
CA LEU A 152 -23.29 -13.40 -0.07
C LEU A 152 -22.73 -14.39 -1.09
N GLN A 153 -23.46 -15.48 -1.36
CA GLN A 153 -23.09 -16.41 -2.43
C GLN A 153 -23.12 -15.74 -3.79
N ALA A 154 -24.18 -14.97 -4.09
CA ALA A 154 -24.28 -14.19 -5.33
C ALA A 154 -23.16 -13.14 -5.47
N LEU A 155 -22.80 -12.46 -4.38
CA LEU A 155 -21.63 -11.56 -4.34
C LEU A 155 -20.32 -12.31 -4.61
N SER A 156 -20.16 -13.49 -4.02
CA SER A 156 -18.99 -14.34 -4.24
C SER A 156 -18.87 -14.78 -5.70
N MET A 157 -19.98 -15.22 -6.31
CA MET A 157 -20.06 -15.58 -7.72
C MET A 157 -19.69 -14.40 -8.61
N PHE A 158 -20.25 -13.22 -8.35
CA PHE A 158 -19.93 -12.00 -9.11
C PHE A 158 -18.42 -11.68 -9.09
N LEU A 159 -17.78 -11.74 -7.92
CA LEU A 159 -16.35 -11.44 -7.77
C LEU A 159 -15.44 -12.50 -8.42
N ILE A 160 -15.87 -13.77 -8.44
CA ILE A 160 -15.07 -14.91 -8.90
C ILE A 160 -15.29 -15.21 -10.40
N GLU A 161 -16.52 -15.12 -10.91
CA GLU A 161 -16.83 -15.35 -12.33
C GLU A 161 -16.26 -14.26 -13.22
N GLN A 162 -16.25 -13.01 -12.74
CA GLN A 162 -15.65 -11.86 -13.41
C GLN A 162 -16.22 -11.63 -14.82
N SER A 163 -17.47 -12.04 -15.03
CA SER A 163 -18.17 -11.85 -16.29
C SER A 163 -18.28 -10.35 -16.59
N PRO A 164 -17.83 -9.88 -17.77
CA PRO A 164 -17.79 -8.46 -18.10
C PRO A 164 -19.18 -7.84 -18.27
N THR A 165 -20.20 -8.68 -18.51
CA THR A 165 -21.59 -8.25 -18.71
C THR A 165 -22.53 -9.09 -17.86
N LEU A 166 -23.67 -8.50 -17.50
CA LEU A 166 -24.73 -9.19 -16.76
C LEU A 166 -25.16 -10.48 -17.46
N TYR A 167 -25.36 -10.44 -18.78
CA TYR A 167 -25.81 -11.58 -19.58
C TYR A 167 -24.78 -12.73 -19.63
N GLY A 168 -23.49 -12.42 -19.44
CA GLY A 168 -22.44 -13.43 -19.35
C GLY A 168 -22.27 -14.05 -17.97
N HIS A 169 -22.99 -13.57 -16.95
CA HIS A 169 -22.95 -14.15 -15.60
C HIS A 169 -23.78 -15.43 -15.55
N SER A 170 -23.42 -16.39 -14.71
CA SER A 170 -24.14 -17.67 -14.58
C SER A 170 -25.56 -17.53 -14.01
N ARG A 171 -25.89 -16.36 -13.46
CA ARG A 171 -27.15 -16.05 -12.77
C ARG A 171 -27.63 -14.61 -13.07
N PRO A 172 -27.92 -14.27 -14.33
CA PRO A 172 -28.23 -12.89 -14.74
C PRO A 172 -29.57 -12.38 -14.18
N GLU A 173 -30.47 -13.31 -13.83
CA GLU A 173 -31.80 -12.99 -13.27
C GLU A 173 -31.79 -12.76 -11.76
N HIS A 174 -30.70 -13.11 -11.07
CA HIS A 174 -30.64 -12.96 -9.62
C HIS A 174 -30.59 -11.48 -9.22
N SER A 175 -31.47 -11.06 -8.31
CA SER A 175 -31.63 -9.66 -7.91
C SER A 175 -30.32 -9.05 -7.39
N THR A 176 -29.59 -9.78 -6.54
CA THR A 176 -28.28 -9.34 -6.02
C THR A 176 -27.25 -9.21 -7.13
N VAL A 177 -27.24 -10.10 -8.14
CA VAL A 177 -26.28 -10.02 -9.26
C VAL A 177 -26.58 -8.77 -10.10
N ARG A 178 -27.85 -8.53 -10.44
CA ARG A 178 -28.28 -7.32 -11.17
C ARG A 178 -27.89 -6.04 -10.44
N MET A 179 -28.10 -6.02 -9.12
CA MET A 179 -27.70 -4.91 -8.27
C MET A 179 -26.18 -4.70 -8.27
N LEU A 180 -25.38 -5.76 -8.20
CA LEU A 180 -23.91 -5.66 -8.23
C LEU A 180 -23.39 -5.14 -9.56
N TYR A 181 -23.97 -5.55 -10.70
CA TYR A 181 -23.64 -4.95 -12.00
C TYR A 181 -24.01 -3.47 -12.06
N ARG A 182 -25.13 -3.06 -11.47
CA ARG A 182 -25.49 -1.63 -11.37
C ARG A 182 -24.46 -0.86 -10.53
N LEU A 183 -24.11 -1.37 -9.35
CA LEU A 183 -23.08 -0.77 -8.50
C LEU A 183 -21.72 -0.72 -9.20
N ALA A 184 -21.37 -1.74 -9.99
CA ALA A 184 -20.15 -1.77 -10.78
C ALA A 184 -20.12 -0.64 -11.82
N MET A 185 -21.23 -0.40 -12.52
CA MET A 185 -21.35 0.72 -13.47
C MET A 185 -21.23 2.07 -12.77
N GLU A 186 -21.91 2.25 -11.63
CA GLU A 186 -21.85 3.49 -10.84
C GLU A 186 -20.43 3.75 -10.31
N CYS A 187 -19.76 2.72 -9.78
CA CYS A 187 -18.37 2.80 -9.32
C CYS A 187 -17.40 3.14 -10.45
N ALA A 188 -17.63 2.59 -11.66
CA ALA A 188 -16.81 2.87 -12.82
C ALA A 188 -17.00 4.32 -13.31
N ALA A 189 -18.24 4.81 -13.37
CA ALA A 189 -18.55 6.18 -13.76
C ALA A 189 -17.92 7.20 -12.81
N PHE A 190 -18.07 6.98 -11.50
CA PHE A 190 -17.44 7.83 -10.48
C PHE A 190 -15.91 7.82 -10.56
N GLY A 191 -15.31 6.67 -10.87
CA GLY A 191 -13.86 6.56 -11.10
C GLY A 191 -13.38 7.38 -12.30
N THR A 192 -14.17 7.44 -13.37
CA THR A 192 -13.88 8.27 -14.55
C THR A 192 -13.96 9.76 -14.21
N GLU A 193 -15.02 10.20 -13.51
CA GLU A 193 -15.18 11.60 -13.09
C GLU A 193 -14.01 12.06 -12.19
N GLN A 194 -13.61 11.26 -11.20
CA GLN A 194 -12.45 11.58 -10.35
C GLN A 194 -11.14 11.67 -11.13
N ARG A 195 -10.97 10.83 -12.16
CA ARG A 195 -9.78 10.87 -13.00
C ARG A 195 -9.76 12.14 -13.84
N GLU A 196 -10.89 12.53 -14.41
CA GLU A 196 -11.03 13.78 -15.17
C GLU A 196 -10.74 15.01 -14.27
N ASP A 197 -11.24 15.01 -13.03
CA ASP A 197 -10.95 16.05 -12.04
C ASP A 197 -9.45 16.12 -11.71
N LEU A 198 -8.79 14.98 -11.50
CA LEU A 198 -7.35 14.93 -11.23
C LEU A 198 -6.52 15.44 -12.41
N VAL A 199 -6.87 15.01 -13.63
CA VAL A 199 -6.27 15.48 -14.89
C VAL A 199 -6.39 17.01 -14.98
N HIS A 200 -7.58 17.54 -14.71
CA HIS A 200 -7.81 18.99 -14.70
C HIS A 200 -7.00 19.71 -13.61
N VAL A 201 -6.95 19.19 -12.39
CA VAL A 201 -6.15 19.79 -11.29
C VAL A 201 -4.66 19.82 -11.63
N VAL A 202 -4.12 18.72 -12.18
CA VAL A 202 -2.71 18.67 -12.60
C VAL A 202 -2.44 19.66 -13.73
N ASP A 203 -3.33 19.78 -14.72
CA ASP A 203 -3.21 20.76 -15.78
C ASP A 203 -3.16 22.20 -15.24
N VAL A 204 -4.07 22.55 -14.32
CA VAL A 204 -4.12 23.87 -13.68
C VAL A 204 -2.83 24.16 -12.89
N ILE A 205 -2.35 23.21 -12.09
CA ILE A 205 -1.12 23.35 -11.30
C ILE A 205 0.07 23.56 -12.23
N CYS A 206 0.22 22.70 -13.24
CA CYS A 206 1.34 22.78 -14.18
C CYS A 206 1.30 24.09 -14.98
N THR A 207 0.14 24.50 -15.47
CA THR A 207 -0.03 25.76 -16.21
C THR A 207 0.29 26.99 -15.34
N ASN A 208 -0.10 26.97 -14.07
CA ASN A 208 0.22 28.06 -13.14
C ASN A 208 1.71 28.08 -12.77
N ASN A 209 2.33 26.92 -12.54
CA ASN A 209 3.75 26.81 -12.28
C ASN A 209 4.58 27.34 -13.46
N GLU A 210 4.21 26.99 -14.68
CA GLU A 210 4.88 27.45 -15.90
C GLU A 210 4.84 28.99 -16.00
N LYS A 211 3.67 29.61 -15.77
CA LYS A 211 3.54 31.07 -15.71
C LYS A 211 4.42 31.71 -14.64
N LEU A 212 4.50 31.10 -13.45
CA LEU A 212 5.37 31.60 -12.37
C LEU A 212 6.85 31.51 -12.75
N TRP A 213 7.29 30.39 -13.30
CA TRP A 213 8.67 30.20 -13.73
C TRP A 213 9.07 31.13 -14.87
N HIS A 214 8.17 31.41 -15.82
CA HIS A 214 8.42 32.42 -16.86
C HIS A 214 8.56 33.84 -16.28
N LYS A 215 7.77 34.20 -15.26
CA LYS A 215 7.93 35.49 -14.56
C LYS A 215 9.28 35.58 -13.84
N VAL A 216 9.72 34.48 -13.20
CA VAL A 216 11.05 34.41 -12.57
C VAL A 216 12.14 34.56 -13.63
N ASP A 217 12.04 33.83 -14.75
CA ASP A 217 13.03 33.91 -15.84
C ASP A 217 13.14 35.33 -16.41
N ALA A 218 12.00 35.97 -16.70
CA ALA A 218 11.94 37.35 -17.17
C ALA A 218 12.59 38.35 -16.19
N SER A 219 12.42 38.12 -14.89
CA SER A 219 13.03 38.95 -13.84
C SER A 219 14.55 38.79 -13.74
N LEU A 220 15.12 37.71 -14.29
CA LEU A 220 16.55 37.40 -14.25
C LEU A 220 17.31 37.83 -15.51
N VAL A 221 16.63 38.31 -16.56
CA VAL A 221 17.23 38.59 -17.89
C VAL A 221 18.43 39.54 -17.78
N ASN A 222 18.30 40.62 -17.01
CA ASN A 222 19.31 41.70 -16.92
C ASN A 222 20.10 41.70 -15.60
N VAL A 223 20.05 40.62 -14.81
CA VAL A 223 20.71 40.56 -13.49
C VAL A 223 22.04 39.80 -13.60
N PRO A 224 23.20 40.45 -13.33
CA PRO A 224 24.51 39.79 -13.36
C PRO A 224 24.61 38.65 -12.34
N GLY A 225 25.36 37.59 -12.68
CA GLY A 225 25.64 36.47 -11.77
C GLY A 225 24.51 35.44 -11.58
N THR A 226 23.42 35.53 -12.36
CA THR A 226 22.21 34.70 -12.18
C THR A 226 22.20 33.38 -12.96
N VAL A 227 23.32 32.97 -13.57
CA VAL A 227 23.42 31.74 -14.39
C VAL A 227 22.90 30.50 -13.66
N LYS A 228 23.22 30.35 -12.37
CA LYS A 228 22.73 29.23 -11.55
C LYS A 228 21.20 29.27 -11.36
N ALA A 229 20.63 30.46 -11.17
CA ALA A 229 19.19 30.62 -11.03
C ALA A 229 18.47 30.30 -12.35
N LYS A 230 18.97 30.79 -13.49
CA LYS A 230 18.43 30.47 -14.82
C LYS A 230 18.44 28.95 -15.08
N ASN A 231 19.53 28.25 -14.76
CA ASN A 231 19.58 26.79 -14.87
C ASN A 231 18.55 26.06 -13.98
N ILE A 232 18.25 26.59 -12.78
CA ILE A 232 17.21 26.02 -11.92
C ILE A 232 15.83 26.24 -12.54
N VAL A 233 15.57 27.43 -13.08
CA VAL A 233 14.30 27.75 -13.76
C VAL A 233 14.08 26.83 -14.96
N SER A 234 15.08 26.63 -15.82
CA SER A 234 14.97 25.72 -16.96
C SER A 234 14.66 24.28 -16.52
N ARG A 235 15.32 23.79 -15.47
CA ARG A 235 15.05 22.44 -14.92
C ARG A 235 13.67 22.33 -14.28
N ALA A 236 13.17 23.40 -13.66
CA ALA A 236 11.84 23.43 -13.07
C ALA A 236 10.75 23.42 -14.17
N LEU A 237 10.95 24.15 -15.26
CA LEU A 237 10.08 24.12 -16.44
C LEU A 237 10.08 22.73 -17.09
N GLU A 238 11.25 22.13 -17.29
CA GLU A 238 11.38 20.78 -17.85
C GLU A 238 10.66 19.73 -16.99
N PHE A 239 10.88 19.76 -15.66
CA PHE A 239 10.18 18.88 -14.73
C PHE A 239 8.66 19.06 -14.80
N ASN A 240 8.18 20.30 -14.86
CA ASN A 240 6.77 20.61 -14.92
C ASN A 240 6.14 20.11 -16.23
N CYS A 241 6.83 20.24 -17.36
CA CYS A 241 6.41 19.65 -18.64
C CYS A 241 6.35 18.12 -18.59
N LEU A 242 7.35 17.47 -17.99
CA LEU A 242 7.37 16.00 -17.85
C LEU A 242 6.23 15.50 -16.95
N ALA A 243 5.96 16.21 -15.84
CA ALA A 243 4.85 15.89 -14.96
C ALA A 243 3.50 16.06 -15.69
N LYS A 244 3.31 17.19 -16.38
CA LYS A 244 2.10 17.46 -17.17
C LYS A 244 1.87 16.35 -18.21
N ARG A 245 2.90 15.99 -18.98
CA ARG A 245 2.83 14.90 -19.97
C ARG A 245 2.47 13.55 -19.34
N LYS A 246 3.11 13.19 -18.23
CA LYS A 246 2.88 11.90 -17.55
C LYS A 246 1.43 11.71 -17.10
N TYR A 247 0.76 12.78 -16.68
CA TYR A 247 -0.59 12.69 -16.12
C TYR A 247 -1.70 13.07 -17.10
N LEU A 248 -1.40 13.81 -18.18
CA LEU A 248 -2.37 14.17 -19.21
C LEU A 248 -2.37 13.22 -20.42
N ASP A 249 -1.22 12.66 -20.82
CA ASP A 249 -1.11 11.80 -22.02
C ASP A 249 -1.20 10.29 -21.71
N ALA A 250 -1.41 9.90 -20.44
CA ALA A 250 -1.49 8.49 -20.05
C ALA A 250 -2.88 7.90 -20.32
N GLU A 251 -3.21 7.66 -21.59
CA GLU A 251 -4.02 6.49 -21.95
C GLU A 251 -3.09 5.27 -21.94
N ASP A 252 -3.48 4.22 -21.20
CA ASP A 252 -2.85 2.90 -21.18
C ASP A 252 -1.32 2.82 -21.04
N SER A 253 -0.82 2.96 -19.81
CA SER A 253 0.37 2.18 -19.44
C SER A 253 0.34 1.83 -17.96
N ASP A 254 0.22 0.52 -17.71
CA ASP A 254 0.57 -0.16 -16.47
C ASP A 254 1.94 0.33 -15.98
N SER A 255 1.95 1.28 -15.05
CA SER A 255 3.17 1.85 -14.51
C SER A 255 3.07 1.78 -12.99
N SER A 256 3.68 0.71 -12.47
CA SER A 256 4.30 0.66 -11.15
C SER A 256 4.73 2.07 -10.74
N LEU A 257 4.15 2.58 -9.66
CA LEU A 257 4.49 3.87 -9.07
C LEU A 257 6.00 3.89 -8.77
N GLU A 258 6.81 4.42 -9.68
CA GLU A 258 8.15 4.85 -9.29
C GLU A 258 7.97 5.95 -8.23
N PRO A 259 8.69 5.86 -7.11
CA PRO A 259 8.64 6.90 -6.08
C PRO A 259 8.93 8.25 -6.72
N LEU A 260 8.31 9.30 -6.18
CA LEU A 260 8.77 10.67 -6.41
C LEU A 260 10.31 10.67 -6.29
N PRO A 261 11.06 11.24 -7.25
CA PRO A 261 12.50 11.33 -7.10
C PRO A 261 12.74 11.99 -5.76
N SER A 262 13.34 11.24 -4.83
CA SER A 262 13.72 11.83 -3.55
C SER A 262 14.49 13.09 -3.91
N CYS A 263 14.13 14.24 -3.35
CA CYS A 263 15.05 15.35 -3.23
C CYS A 263 16.18 14.93 -2.26
N SER A 264 16.86 13.83 -2.57
CA SER A 264 18.24 13.60 -2.22
C SER A 264 18.98 14.74 -2.88
N HIS A 265 19.35 15.73 -2.08
CA HIS A 265 20.50 16.56 -2.40
C HIS A 265 21.57 15.60 -2.91
N LYS A 266 21.89 15.68 -4.21
CA LYS A 266 23.02 14.98 -4.80
C LYS A 266 24.24 15.38 -3.98
N LYS A 267 24.59 14.58 -2.97
CA LYS A 267 25.92 14.58 -2.39
C LYS A 267 26.78 14.07 -3.52
N THR A 268 27.50 15.02 -4.12
CA THR A 268 28.55 14.80 -5.09
C THR A 268 29.32 13.55 -4.70
N THR A 269 29.28 12.54 -5.56
CA THR A 269 29.79 11.17 -5.37
C THR A 269 31.32 11.12 -5.44
N ALA A 270 31.99 12.00 -4.70
CA ALA A 270 33.45 12.06 -4.57
C ALA A 270 33.93 11.91 -3.11
N GLN A 271 33.02 11.72 -2.14
CA GLN A 271 33.35 11.73 -0.72
C GLN A 271 33.33 10.38 0.01
N ASP A 272 32.76 9.30 -0.55
CA ASP A 272 32.57 8.07 0.23
C ASP A 272 33.84 7.22 0.41
N SER A 273 34.83 7.29 -0.49
CA SER A 273 36.16 6.69 -0.25
C SER A 273 36.87 7.38 0.90
N SER A 274 36.90 8.73 0.88
CA SER A 274 37.52 9.56 1.92
C SER A 274 36.92 9.30 3.32
N LYS A 275 35.62 9.04 3.43
CA LYS A 275 34.99 8.72 4.73
C LYS A 275 35.43 7.38 5.29
N HIS A 276 35.62 6.40 4.42
CA HIS A 276 36.06 5.06 4.82
C HIS A 276 37.50 5.12 5.34
N ASP A 277 38.39 5.82 4.63
CA ASP A 277 39.80 5.98 5.01
C ASP A 277 39.95 6.74 6.33
N ASP A 278 39.17 7.81 6.52
CA ASP A 278 39.11 8.55 7.78
C ASP A 278 38.69 7.66 8.96
N LEU A 279 37.65 6.83 8.77
CA LEU A 279 37.14 5.95 9.82
C LEU A 279 38.12 4.84 10.16
N GLN A 280 38.74 4.22 9.16
CA GLN A 280 39.75 3.17 9.33
C GLN A 280 40.97 3.68 10.12
N PHE A 281 41.42 4.91 9.83
CA PHE A 281 42.48 5.55 10.59
C PHE A 281 42.11 5.72 12.07
N ILE A 282 40.92 6.25 12.36
CA ILE A 282 40.46 6.48 13.75
C ILE A 282 40.32 5.15 14.51
N ILE A 283 39.81 4.10 13.86
CA ILE A 283 39.70 2.75 14.44
C ILE A 283 41.10 2.19 14.77
N SER A 284 42.04 2.30 13.82
CA SER A 284 43.41 1.80 14.00
C SER A 284 44.14 2.55 15.12
N PHE A 285 43.98 3.88 15.15
CA PHE A 285 44.53 4.70 16.21
C PHE A 285 43.97 4.31 17.59
N ARG A 286 42.67 4.03 17.70
CA ARG A 286 42.07 3.56 18.95
C ARG A 286 42.59 2.19 19.37
N LYS A 287 42.78 1.25 18.42
CA LYS A 287 43.31 -0.09 18.72
C LYS A 287 44.75 -0.05 19.27
N ASN A 288 45.54 0.95 18.86
CA ASN A 288 46.93 1.10 19.25
C ASN A 288 47.13 1.90 20.54
N GLN A 289 46.06 2.33 21.22
CA GLN A 289 46.14 3.04 22.51
C GLN A 289 45.52 2.21 23.63
N THR A 290 46.25 2.09 24.74
CA THR A 290 45.71 1.61 26.02
C THR A 290 45.19 2.78 26.83
N GLY A 291 43.92 2.72 27.26
CA GLY A 291 43.29 3.76 28.08
C GLY A 291 42.34 4.70 27.33
N ARG A 292 42.09 5.88 27.92
CA ARG A 292 41.10 6.85 27.41
C ARG A 292 41.63 7.53 26.15
N MET A 293 40.84 7.44 25.07
CA MET A 293 41.15 8.05 23.77
C MET A 293 41.46 9.55 23.88
N ASN A 294 42.63 9.97 23.40
CA ASN A 294 42.98 11.38 23.24
C ASN A 294 42.60 11.87 21.83
N TRP A 295 41.43 12.49 21.73
CA TRP A 295 40.85 12.97 20.47
C TRP A 295 41.63 14.14 19.85
N ALA A 296 42.25 14.98 20.66
CA ALA A 296 43.09 16.08 20.18
C ALA A 296 44.37 15.54 19.51
N HIS A 297 44.98 14.53 20.11
CA HIS A 297 46.14 13.84 19.53
C HIS A 297 45.78 13.07 18.24
N CYS A 298 44.63 12.40 18.23
CA CYS A 298 44.11 11.71 17.05
C CYS A 298 43.91 12.66 15.86
N LEU A 299 43.29 13.83 16.11
CA LEU A 299 43.06 14.86 15.09
C LEU A 299 44.37 15.39 14.51
N LYS A 300 45.35 15.68 15.38
CA LYS A 300 46.67 16.19 14.96
C LYS A 300 47.37 15.21 14.02
N LEU A 301 47.46 13.94 14.41
CA LEU A 301 48.10 12.89 13.61
C LEU A 301 47.33 12.57 12.32
N ALA A 302 46.00 12.70 12.33
CA ALA A 302 45.20 12.54 11.12
C ALA A 302 45.54 13.64 10.10
N HIS A 303 45.61 14.90 10.54
CA HIS A 303 45.96 16.03 9.70
C HIS A 303 47.37 15.94 9.12
N GLU A 304 48.35 15.49 9.92
CA GLU A 304 49.71 15.22 9.46
C GLU A 304 49.74 14.18 8.32
N LYS A 305 48.81 13.23 8.32
CA LYS A 305 48.65 12.21 7.28
C LYS A 305 47.68 12.60 6.16
N ASN A 306 47.26 13.87 6.10
CA ASN A 306 46.27 14.37 5.15
C ASN A 306 44.89 13.69 5.22
N LEU A 307 44.58 13.02 6.34
CA LEU A 307 43.31 12.39 6.65
C LEU A 307 42.48 13.29 7.57
N CYS A 308 41.17 13.07 7.62
CA CYS A 308 40.24 13.78 8.52
C CYS A 308 40.19 15.31 8.34
N ARG A 309 40.66 15.85 7.20
CA ARG A 309 40.75 17.31 6.92
C ARG A 309 39.44 18.10 7.11
N ARG A 310 38.30 17.40 7.07
CA ARG A 310 36.96 17.97 7.28
C ARG A 310 36.61 18.27 8.74
N PHE A 311 37.43 17.82 9.67
CA PHE A 311 37.22 18.01 11.10
C PHE A 311 38.20 19.07 11.62
N THR A 312 37.68 20.11 12.26
CA THR A 312 38.51 21.20 12.80
C THR A 312 38.68 21.10 14.32
N THR A 313 37.91 20.26 14.98
CA THR A 313 37.89 20.10 16.45
C THR A 313 37.91 18.63 16.86
N SER A 314 38.51 18.31 18.00
CA SER A 314 38.56 16.94 18.55
C SER A 314 37.16 16.34 18.77
N GLU A 315 36.20 17.19 19.09
CA GLU A 315 34.82 16.83 19.40
C GLU A 315 34.06 16.41 18.14
N SER A 316 34.38 17.03 17.00
CA SER A 316 33.79 16.67 15.71
C SER A 316 34.22 15.27 15.24
N ILE A 317 35.50 14.89 15.44
CA ILE A 317 35.98 13.52 15.20
C ILE A 317 35.32 12.53 16.16
N ARG A 318 35.22 12.87 17.44
CA ARG A 318 34.58 12.02 18.46
C ARG A 318 33.13 11.72 18.11
N PHE A 319 32.40 12.73 17.64
CA PHE A 319 31.00 12.59 17.22
C PHE A 319 30.89 11.74 15.94
N PHE A 320 31.74 11.99 14.94
CA PHE A 320 31.81 11.19 13.72
C PHE A 320 32.05 9.70 14.01
N TYR A 321 33.03 9.40 14.86
CA TYR A 321 33.35 8.03 15.27
C TYR A 321 32.17 7.35 15.98
N ARG A 322 31.51 8.04 16.93
CA ARG A 322 30.35 7.50 17.64
C ARG A 322 29.18 7.17 16.73
N ASN A 323 28.90 8.03 15.75
CA ASN A 323 27.80 7.80 14.81
C ASN A 323 28.12 6.70 13.79
N SER A 324 29.39 6.52 13.47
CA SER A 324 29.83 5.51 12.50
C SER A 324 29.88 4.09 13.06
N ILE A 325 29.89 3.93 14.39
CA ILE A 325 29.88 2.61 15.07
C ILE A 325 28.47 2.19 15.53
N LYS A 326 27.52 3.14 15.60
CA LYS A 326 26.13 2.85 15.97
C LYS A 326 25.26 2.36 14.81
N LYS A 327 25.79 2.34 13.58
CA LYS A 327 25.19 1.72 12.40
C LYS A 327 25.81 0.35 12.20
#